data_AF-A0A653EAP3-F1
#
_entry.id   AF-A0A653EAP3-F1
#
_cell.length_a   1.000
_cell.length_b   1.000
_cell.length_c   1.000
_cell.angle_alpha   90.00
_cell.angle_beta   90.00
_cell.angle_gamma   90.00
#
_symmetry.space_group_name_H-M   'P 1'
#
loop_
_entity.id
_entity.type
_entity.pdbx_description
1 polymer ?
#
loop_
_entity_poly.entity_id
_entity_poly.type
_entity_poly.pdbx_seq_one_letter_code
_entity_poly.pdbx_strand_id
1 'polypeptide(L)'
;MASAINDRLQKTLNGLNVDSRLSTWLWLLLKSQTSHAAPRKPEELKELVKIGELGSPGMRDRMADLIQKTQGSVEFIEENSALFLLPEKDLEWITNNKRQNLFISRKLIEKYGYQPILPPTNLTGRDFTIAMVDIWAIEKTHKSWNINQIKFEWEQHSRSDQIFKWFDGSDIEQRLETAWVITKKKFPLLAYQENAPKEKEEFIILLETQSITTSDKILLMESIKKRWSQNKYRAKLTGKKQYNFILSEKAINRLDKLADKYDLRKTEVLEILLQMEEEKGIYIPERKALTKLT
;
A
#
# COMPACT_ATOMS: atom_id res chain seq x y z
N MET A 1 -9.08 27.01 1.76
CA MET A 1 -9.76 27.84 2.78
C MET A 1 -11.12 27.22 3.04
N ALA A 2 -11.35 26.68 4.24
CA ALA A 2 -12.66 26.16 4.60
C ALA A 2 -13.60 27.35 4.91
N SER A 3 -14.75 27.40 4.24
CA SER A 3 -15.74 28.46 4.39
C SER A 3 -16.50 28.29 5.70
N ALA A 4 -16.64 29.37 6.47
CA ALA A 4 -17.52 29.41 7.63
C ALA A 4 -18.95 29.02 7.22
N ILE A 5 -19.57 28.10 7.96
CA ILE A 5 -20.97 27.71 7.76
C ILE A 5 -21.82 28.67 8.60
N ASN A 6 -22.60 29.54 7.98
CA ASN A 6 -23.41 30.52 8.69
C ASN A 6 -24.68 29.89 9.29
N ASP A 7 -24.52 29.10 10.35
CA ASP A 7 -25.60 28.40 11.04
C ASP A 7 -25.62 28.69 12.55
N ARG A 8 -26.52 28.03 13.28
CA ARG A 8 -26.71 28.27 14.71
C ARG A 8 -25.45 27.96 15.52
N LEU A 9 -24.70 26.93 15.14
CA LEU A 9 -23.46 26.56 15.81
C LEU A 9 -22.39 27.66 15.65
N GLN A 10 -22.23 28.18 14.44
CA GLN A 10 -21.33 29.30 14.18
C GLN A 10 -21.71 30.56 14.96
N LYS A 11 -23.01 30.80 15.18
CA LYS A 11 -23.48 31.92 16.01
C LYS A 11 -23.20 31.70 17.51
N THR A 12 -23.28 30.46 17.98
CA THR A 12 -22.97 30.10 19.37
C THR A 12 -21.48 30.24 19.68
N LEU A 13 -20.61 29.89 18.74
CA LEU A 13 -19.15 30.00 18.86
C LEU A 13 -18.63 31.13 17.97
N ASN A 14 -19.07 32.36 18.25
CA ASN A 14 -18.76 33.53 17.41
C ASN A 14 -17.27 33.94 17.44
N GLY A 15 -16.51 33.53 18.46
CA GLY A 15 -15.06 33.72 18.55
C GLY A 15 -14.25 32.75 17.67
N LEU A 16 -14.88 31.73 17.10
CA LEU A 16 -14.22 30.70 16.28
C LEU A 16 -14.80 30.64 14.87
N ASN A 17 -14.00 30.23 13.89
CA ASN A 17 -14.51 29.82 12.58
C ASN A 17 -14.88 28.33 12.63
N VAL A 18 -16.17 28.01 12.76
CA VAL A 18 -16.67 26.63 12.90
C VAL A 18 -16.86 25.97 11.54
N ASP A 19 -15.74 25.73 10.87
CA ASP A 19 -15.65 24.98 9.64
C ASP A 19 -15.89 23.47 9.83
N SER A 20 -15.73 22.67 8.77
CA SER A 20 -15.95 21.22 8.82
C SER A 20 -14.98 20.49 9.75
N ARG A 21 -13.71 20.92 9.81
CA ARG A 21 -12.69 20.30 10.66
C ARG A 21 -12.99 20.59 12.13
N LEU A 22 -13.22 21.85 12.47
CA LEU A 22 -13.55 22.23 13.84
C LEU A 22 -14.88 21.59 14.28
N SER A 23 -15.86 21.50 13.38
CA SER A 23 -17.11 20.78 13.64
C SER A 23 -16.90 19.29 13.93
N THR A 24 -15.94 18.65 13.26
CA THR A 24 -15.62 17.23 13.46
C THR A 24 -14.93 17.02 14.80
N TRP A 25 -13.92 17.83 15.11
CA TRP A 25 -13.26 17.81 16.42
C TRP A 25 -14.25 18.08 17.56
N LEU A 26 -15.10 19.09 17.42
CA LEU A 26 -16.08 19.45 18.44
C LEU A 26 -17.08 18.32 18.69
N TRP A 27 -17.56 17.67 17.63
CA TRP A 27 -18.43 16.51 17.76
C TRP A 27 -17.75 15.38 18.54
N LEU A 28 -16.47 15.10 18.25
CA LEU A 28 -15.69 14.07 18.95
C LEU A 28 -15.46 14.43 20.42
N LEU A 29 -15.12 15.69 20.71
CA LEU A 29 -14.91 16.21 22.07
C LEU A 29 -16.17 16.09 22.93
N LEU A 30 -17.31 16.55 22.41
CA LEU A 30 -18.59 16.47 23.12
C LEU A 30 -19.02 15.01 23.31
N LYS A 31 -18.75 14.13 22.34
CA LYS A 31 -19.03 12.70 22.45
C LYS A 31 -18.15 12.01 23.50
N SER A 32 -16.87 12.35 23.60
CA SER A 32 -15.98 11.76 24.61
C SER A 32 -16.35 12.18 26.03
N GLN A 33 -16.74 13.45 26.22
CA GLN A 33 -17.20 13.97 27.51
C GLN A 33 -18.46 13.25 28.00
N THR A 34 -19.40 12.97 27.10
CA THR A 34 -20.63 12.24 27.44
C THR A 34 -20.37 10.74 27.66
N SER A 35 -19.34 10.16 27.02
CA SER A 35 -19.03 8.71 27.09
C SER A 35 -18.26 8.27 28.34
N HIS A 36 -17.60 9.18 29.07
CA HIS A 36 -16.87 8.84 30.31
C HIS A 36 -17.79 8.65 31.54
N ALA A 37 -19.08 8.97 31.41
CA ALA A 37 -20.08 8.46 32.34
C ALA A 37 -20.43 7.03 31.90
N ALA A 38 -20.00 6.00 32.67
CA ALA A 38 -20.47 4.64 32.42
C ALA A 38 -22.00 4.64 32.45
N PRO A 39 -22.70 4.32 31.35
CA PRO A 39 -24.15 4.37 31.35
C PRO A 39 -24.66 3.28 32.29
N ARG A 40 -25.15 3.69 33.46
CA ARG A 40 -25.73 2.78 34.46
C ARG A 40 -27.16 2.42 34.10
N LYS A 41 -27.79 3.16 33.17
CA LYS A 41 -29.19 2.97 32.77
C LYS A 41 -29.44 3.19 31.26
N PRO A 42 -30.49 2.56 30.67
CA PRO A 42 -30.87 2.72 29.27
C PRO A 42 -31.24 4.16 28.86
N GLU A 43 -31.64 5.02 29.80
CA GLU A 43 -31.97 6.42 29.54
C GLU A 43 -30.72 7.27 29.28
N GLU A 44 -29.58 6.96 29.89
CA GLU A 44 -28.29 7.65 29.69
C GLU A 44 -27.70 7.33 28.30
N LEU A 45 -27.97 6.13 27.78
CA LEU A 45 -27.70 5.78 26.37
C LEU A 45 -28.49 6.67 25.39
N LYS A 46 -29.72 7.07 25.72
CA LYS A 46 -30.49 8.04 24.91
C LYS A 46 -29.90 9.46 24.99
N GLU A 47 -29.16 9.79 26.05
CA GLU A 47 -28.48 11.08 26.17
C GLU A 47 -27.20 11.16 25.33
N LEU A 48 -26.42 10.07 25.24
CA LEU A 48 -25.30 9.93 24.28
C LEU A 48 -25.74 10.10 22.81
N VAL A 49 -26.99 9.75 22.53
CA VAL A 49 -27.63 9.85 21.20
C VAL A 49 -28.05 11.31 20.87
N LYS A 50 -28.03 12.25 21.83
CA LYS A 50 -28.56 13.62 21.62
C LYS A 50 -27.83 14.43 20.55
N ILE A 51 -26.55 14.18 20.26
CA ILE A 51 -25.84 14.92 19.20
C ILE A 51 -25.94 14.25 17.81
N GLY A 52 -26.42 13.00 17.75
CA GLY A 52 -26.56 12.22 16.51
C GLY A 52 -25.23 11.76 15.91
N GLU A 53 -25.31 11.13 14.73
CA GLU A 53 -24.13 10.70 13.97
C GLU A 53 -23.35 11.87 13.37
N LEU A 54 -22.05 11.69 13.15
CA LEU A 54 -21.21 12.70 12.51
C LEU A 54 -21.73 12.98 11.08
N GLY A 55 -22.03 14.24 10.81
CA GLY A 55 -22.59 14.72 9.54
C GLY A 55 -24.10 14.55 9.38
N SER A 56 -24.81 14.03 10.40
CA SER A 56 -26.26 13.86 10.32
C SER A 56 -27.01 15.21 10.24
N PRO A 57 -28.18 15.28 9.57
CA PRO A 57 -29.01 16.48 9.56
C PRO A 57 -29.31 16.99 10.97
N GLY A 58 -29.14 18.30 11.19
CA GLY A 58 -29.34 18.96 12.49
C GLY A 58 -28.27 18.65 13.55
N MET A 59 -27.19 17.92 13.22
CA MET A 59 -26.09 17.65 14.17
C MET A 59 -25.53 18.95 14.76
N ARG A 60 -25.28 19.94 13.90
CA ARG A 60 -24.71 21.23 14.30
C ARG A 60 -25.65 22.03 15.20
N ASP A 61 -26.95 21.99 14.95
CA ASP A 61 -27.95 22.61 15.83
C ASP A 61 -28.00 21.95 17.21
N ARG A 62 -27.95 20.61 17.24
CA ARG A 62 -27.92 19.85 18.51
C ARG A 62 -26.65 20.10 19.32
N MET A 63 -25.50 20.26 18.66
CA MET A 63 -24.27 20.70 19.33
C MET A 63 -24.43 22.11 19.89
N ALA A 64 -25.02 23.04 19.12
CA ALA A 64 -25.27 24.40 19.58
C ALA A 64 -26.19 24.44 20.81
N ASP A 65 -27.27 23.63 20.81
CA ASP A 65 -28.17 23.46 21.96
C ASP A 65 -27.45 22.96 23.20
N LEU A 66 -26.57 21.96 23.05
CA LEU A 66 -25.82 21.37 24.16
C LEU A 66 -24.84 22.37 24.78
N ILE A 67 -24.15 23.14 23.94
CA ILE A 67 -23.19 24.17 24.36
C ILE A 67 -23.91 25.30 25.11
N GLN A 68 -25.04 25.79 24.57
CA GLN A 68 -25.80 26.87 25.20
C GLN A 68 -26.40 26.49 26.56
N LYS A 69 -26.73 25.21 26.77
CA LYS A 69 -27.29 24.71 28.04
C LYS A 69 -26.23 24.49 29.12
N THR A 70 -24.96 24.43 28.75
CA THR A 70 -23.87 24.10 29.67
C THR A 70 -23.05 25.35 29.96
N GLN A 71 -23.14 25.86 31.19
CA GLN A 71 -22.42 27.06 31.62
C GLN A 71 -20.90 26.88 31.46
N GLY A 72 -20.21 27.88 30.91
CA GLY A 72 -18.75 27.85 30.71
C GLY A 72 -18.27 27.01 29.52
N SER A 73 -19.18 26.40 28.74
CA SER A 73 -18.78 25.53 27.62
C SER A 73 -18.18 26.28 26.45
N VAL A 74 -18.59 27.52 26.18
CA VAL A 74 -18.03 28.31 25.07
C VAL A 74 -16.55 28.62 25.36
N GLU A 75 -16.27 29.15 26.55
CA GLU A 75 -14.91 29.48 27.00
C GLU A 75 -14.04 28.21 27.03
N PHE A 76 -14.57 27.12 27.58
CA PHE A 76 -13.88 25.83 27.59
C PHE A 76 -13.53 25.35 26.17
N ILE A 77 -14.47 25.42 25.21
CA ILE A 77 -14.24 25.00 23.83
C ILE A 77 -13.18 25.89 23.15
N GLU A 78 -13.27 27.20 23.34
CA GLU A 78 -12.31 28.16 22.79
C GLU A 78 -10.90 27.90 23.33
N GLU A 79 -10.75 27.77 24.66
CA GLU A 79 -9.48 27.47 25.31
C GLU A 79 -8.91 26.12 24.86
N ASN A 80 -9.72 25.06 24.84
CA ASN A 80 -9.28 23.73 24.39
C ASN A 80 -8.85 23.75 22.92
N SER A 81 -9.60 24.45 22.07
CA SER A 81 -9.24 24.58 20.65
C SER A 81 -7.89 25.29 20.50
N ALA A 82 -7.65 26.35 21.26
CA ALA A 82 -6.41 27.12 21.22
C ALA A 82 -5.20 26.30 21.73
N LEU A 83 -5.39 25.53 22.80
CA LEU A 83 -4.35 24.73 23.47
C LEU A 83 -3.98 23.45 22.73
N PHE A 84 -4.91 22.83 22.00
CA PHE A 84 -4.72 21.49 21.45
C PHE A 84 -4.75 21.42 19.93
N LEU A 85 -5.42 22.33 19.22
CA LEU A 85 -5.51 22.24 17.76
C LEU A 85 -4.29 22.86 17.06
N LEU A 86 -3.72 22.10 16.12
CA LEU A 86 -2.69 22.61 15.22
C LEU A 86 -3.32 23.44 14.10
N PRO A 87 -2.69 24.55 13.69
CA PRO A 87 -3.08 25.29 12.49
C PRO A 87 -3.13 24.38 11.26
N GLU A 88 -4.03 24.67 10.31
CA GLU A 88 -4.16 23.88 9.06
C GLU A 88 -2.84 23.76 8.29
N LYS A 89 -2.05 24.86 8.24
CA LYS A 89 -0.72 24.89 7.59
C LYS A 89 0.24 23.79 8.10
N ASP A 90 0.12 23.39 9.36
CA ASP A 90 1.00 22.38 9.97
C ASP A 90 0.56 20.96 9.56
N LEU A 91 -0.64 20.82 8.99
CA LEU A 91 -1.25 19.56 8.53
C LEU A 91 -1.37 19.46 7.00
N GLU A 92 -1.02 20.51 6.24
CA GLU A 92 -1.12 20.55 4.77
C GLU A 92 -0.34 19.41 4.07
N TRP A 93 0.73 18.93 4.70
CA TRP A 93 1.52 17.81 4.16
C TRP A 93 0.80 16.45 4.22
N ILE A 94 -0.28 16.35 5.01
CA ILE A 94 -1.14 15.17 5.08
C ILE A 94 -2.13 15.25 3.92
N THR A 95 -2.04 14.30 3.00
CA THR A 95 -2.83 14.25 1.76
C THR A 95 -3.91 13.16 1.83
N ASN A 96 -4.74 13.06 0.78
CA ASN A 96 -5.68 11.94 0.62
C ASN A 96 -5.02 10.61 0.22
N ASN A 97 -3.68 10.51 0.20
CA ASN A 97 -3.00 9.26 -0.08
C ASN A 97 -3.31 8.21 1.00
N LYS A 98 -3.91 7.08 0.59
CA LYS A 98 -4.35 6.01 1.48
C LYS A 98 -3.21 5.44 2.34
N ARG A 99 -2.04 5.20 1.74
CA ARG A 99 -0.88 4.63 2.45
C ARG A 99 -0.28 5.61 3.45
N GLN A 100 -0.18 6.89 3.09
CA GLN A 100 0.26 7.95 4.01
C GLN A 100 -0.66 8.02 5.22
N ASN A 101 -1.98 8.02 5.00
CA ASN A 101 -2.95 8.05 6.10
C ASN A 101 -2.84 6.81 7.00
N LEU A 102 -2.68 5.60 6.44
CA LEU A 102 -2.43 4.39 7.22
C LEU A 102 -1.13 4.46 8.03
N PHE A 103 -0.05 4.98 7.44
CA PHE A 103 1.23 5.17 8.12
C PHE A 103 1.09 6.12 9.30
N ILE A 104 0.49 7.29 9.09
CA ILE A 104 0.29 8.29 10.14
C ILE A 104 -0.59 7.73 11.25
N SER A 105 -1.72 7.10 10.92
CA SER A 105 -2.61 6.49 11.91
C SER A 105 -1.88 5.47 12.79
N ARG A 106 -1.03 4.60 12.21
CA ARG A 106 -0.20 3.66 13.00
C ARG A 106 0.77 4.38 13.93
N LYS A 107 1.49 5.38 13.41
CA LYS A 107 2.44 6.17 14.21
C LYS A 107 1.78 6.94 15.34
N LEU A 108 0.57 7.45 15.10
CA LEU A 108 -0.26 8.02 16.14
C LEU A 108 -0.57 6.94 17.18
N ILE A 109 -1.16 5.80 16.82
CA ILE A 109 -1.49 4.71 17.76
C ILE A 109 -0.27 4.28 18.60
N GLU A 110 0.89 4.11 17.98
CA GLU A 110 2.16 3.78 18.67
C GLU A 110 2.53 4.83 19.73
N LYS A 111 2.37 6.12 19.41
CA LYS A 111 2.67 7.23 20.33
C LYS A 111 1.59 7.47 21.38
N TYR A 112 0.32 7.22 21.04
CA TYR A 112 -0.83 7.31 21.96
C TYR A 112 -0.81 6.19 23.02
N GLY A 113 -0.30 5.01 22.67
CA GLY A 113 -0.31 3.83 23.54
C GLY A 113 -1.67 3.11 23.61
N TYR A 114 -2.72 3.64 22.97
CA TYR A 114 -4.03 3.01 22.83
C TYR A 114 -4.76 3.50 21.56
N GLN A 115 -5.78 2.76 21.11
CA GLN A 115 -6.64 3.14 19.99
C GLN A 115 -7.54 4.30 20.44
N PRO A 116 -7.41 5.52 19.89
CA PRO A 116 -8.07 6.69 20.48
C PRO A 116 -9.60 6.59 20.40
N ILE A 117 -10.17 6.24 19.24
CA ILE A 117 -11.62 6.14 18.98
C ILE A 117 -11.85 5.24 17.74
N LEU A 118 -12.90 4.39 17.73
CA LEU A 118 -13.36 3.72 16.49
C LEU A 118 -13.88 4.79 15.52
N PRO A 119 -13.38 4.88 14.27
CA PRO A 119 -13.83 5.89 13.33
C PRO A 119 -15.36 5.90 13.22
N PRO A 120 -16.02 7.07 13.30
CA PRO A 120 -17.38 7.19 12.78
C PRO A 120 -17.38 6.69 11.34
N THR A 121 -18.40 5.92 10.95
CA THR A 121 -18.49 5.26 9.62
C THR A 121 -18.28 6.22 8.44
N ASN A 122 -18.52 7.51 8.66
CA ASN A 122 -18.53 8.54 7.62
C ASN A 122 -17.19 9.29 7.51
N LEU A 123 -16.23 9.02 8.40
CA LEU A 123 -14.93 9.71 8.45
C LEU A 123 -13.82 8.77 7.95
N THR A 124 -13.23 9.09 6.80
CA THR A 124 -12.22 8.24 6.15
C THR A 124 -11.06 9.06 5.59
N GLY A 125 -9.98 8.39 5.19
CA GLY A 125 -8.84 9.02 4.52
C GLY A 125 -8.20 10.14 5.34
N ARG A 126 -7.90 11.27 4.69
CA ARG A 126 -7.24 12.43 5.29
C ARG A 126 -8.01 12.99 6.48
N ASP A 127 -9.32 13.12 6.35
CA ASP A 127 -10.14 13.76 7.38
C ASP A 127 -10.17 12.93 8.66
N PHE A 128 -10.15 11.59 8.53
CA PHE A 128 -9.98 10.70 9.67
C PHE A 128 -8.60 10.85 10.32
N THR A 129 -7.53 10.87 9.53
CA THR A 129 -6.18 11.05 10.04
C THR A 129 -6.02 12.40 10.75
N ILE A 130 -6.58 13.49 10.22
CA ILE A 130 -6.59 14.80 10.88
C ILE A 130 -7.38 14.76 12.17
N ALA A 131 -8.55 14.13 12.18
CA ALA A 131 -9.33 13.98 13.41
C ALA A 131 -8.56 13.20 14.48
N MET A 132 -7.79 12.17 14.12
CA MET A 132 -6.90 11.48 15.05
C MET A 132 -5.81 12.39 15.63
N VAL A 133 -5.31 13.38 14.87
CA VAL A 133 -4.36 14.38 15.38
C VAL A 133 -5.06 15.38 16.31
N ASP A 134 -6.26 15.83 15.92
CA ASP A 134 -7.02 16.85 16.63
C ASP A 134 -7.48 16.39 18.02
N ILE A 135 -7.95 15.14 18.13
CA ILE A 135 -8.35 14.55 19.42
C ILE A 135 -7.17 14.19 20.33
N TRP A 136 -5.92 14.33 19.85
CA TRP A 136 -4.75 14.02 20.67
C TRP A 136 -4.61 15.06 21.77
N ALA A 137 -4.99 14.75 22.99
CA ALA A 137 -4.98 15.69 24.11
C ALA A 137 -3.56 15.91 24.68
N ILE A 138 -2.62 16.33 23.81
CA ILE A 138 -1.29 16.80 24.18
C ILE A 138 -1.12 18.26 23.75
N GLU A 139 -0.41 19.03 24.57
CA GLU A 139 -0.18 20.45 24.38
C GLU A 139 0.40 20.74 22.99
N LYS A 140 -0.04 21.85 22.38
CA LYS A 140 0.22 22.21 20.99
C LYS A 140 1.68 22.11 20.57
N THR A 141 2.61 22.56 21.41
CA THR A 141 4.05 22.54 21.13
C THR A 141 4.56 21.11 20.98
N HIS A 142 4.21 20.25 21.94
CA HIS A 142 4.53 18.82 21.92
C HIS A 142 3.85 18.09 20.76
N LYS A 143 2.60 18.46 20.44
CA LYS A 143 1.87 17.92 19.28
C LYS A 143 2.58 18.26 17.98
N SER A 144 2.93 19.52 17.78
CA SER A 144 3.64 19.99 16.58
C SER A 144 4.96 19.27 16.39
N TRP A 145 5.75 19.10 17.47
CA TRP A 145 6.99 18.32 17.42
C TRP A 145 6.73 16.88 16.95
N ASN A 146 5.76 16.18 17.55
CA ASN A 146 5.44 14.80 17.17
C ASN A 146 4.96 14.68 15.72
N ILE A 147 4.10 15.58 15.25
CA ILE A 147 3.63 15.56 13.85
C ILE A 147 4.78 15.82 12.88
N ASN A 148 5.70 16.73 13.21
CA ASN A 148 6.90 16.95 12.39
C ASN A 148 7.85 15.75 12.39
N GLN A 149 7.97 15.00 13.49
CA GLN A 149 8.71 13.74 13.50
C GLN A 149 8.04 12.71 12.59
N ILE A 150 6.72 12.54 12.68
CA ILE A 150 5.98 11.62 11.79
C ILE A 150 6.14 12.02 10.32
N LYS A 151 6.11 13.32 10.01
CA LYS A 151 6.38 13.84 8.67
C LYS A 151 7.76 13.44 8.17
N PHE A 152 8.80 13.66 8.98
CA PHE A 152 10.16 13.28 8.64
C PHE A 152 10.29 11.76 8.43
N GLU A 153 9.69 10.96 9.30
CA GLU A 153 9.66 9.51 9.17
C GLU A 153 8.96 9.08 7.87
N TRP A 154 7.83 9.71 7.52
CA TRP A 154 7.13 9.45 6.25
C TRP A 154 7.99 9.79 5.03
N GLU A 155 8.73 10.91 5.06
CA GLU A 155 9.64 11.29 3.98
C GLU A 155 10.79 10.28 3.83
N GLN A 156 11.38 9.78 4.92
CA GLN A 156 12.41 8.73 4.83
C GLN A 156 11.83 7.40 4.35
N HIS A 157 10.64 7.06 4.86
CA HIS A 157 9.94 5.83 4.51
C HIS A 157 9.59 5.80 3.02
N SER A 158 8.99 6.86 2.49
CA SER A 158 8.62 6.98 1.07
C SER A 158 9.83 7.07 0.13
N ARG A 159 10.96 7.64 0.56
CA ARG A 159 12.21 7.62 -0.23
C ARG A 159 12.71 6.19 -0.51
N SER A 160 12.45 5.26 0.41
CA SER A 160 12.85 3.86 0.22
C SER A 160 12.05 3.14 -0.88
N ASP A 161 10.95 3.71 -1.35
CA ASP A 161 10.04 3.10 -2.33
C ASP A 161 10.65 2.95 -3.73
N GLN A 162 11.81 3.56 -3.96
CA GLN A 162 12.56 3.36 -5.20
C GLN A 162 12.83 1.88 -5.50
N ILE A 163 12.90 1.02 -4.48
CA ILE A 163 13.06 -0.44 -4.64
C ILE A 163 11.89 -1.07 -5.43
N PHE A 164 10.71 -0.45 -5.36
CA PHE A 164 9.49 -0.89 -6.01
C PHE A 164 9.29 -0.26 -7.40
N LYS A 165 10.16 0.64 -7.86
CA LYS A 165 10.11 1.20 -9.24
C LYS A 165 10.10 0.13 -10.33
N TRP A 166 10.63 -1.06 -10.02
CA TRP A 166 10.59 -2.19 -10.92
C TRP A 166 9.16 -2.64 -11.27
N PHE A 167 8.14 -2.30 -10.50
CA PHE A 167 6.75 -2.57 -10.88
C PHE A 167 6.18 -1.62 -11.93
N ASP A 168 6.80 -0.47 -12.19
CA ASP A 168 6.27 0.60 -13.06
C ASP A 168 6.33 0.26 -14.57
N GLY A 169 6.54 -1.00 -14.93
CA GLY A 169 6.60 -1.47 -16.32
C GLY A 169 5.26 -2.00 -16.85
N SER A 170 5.15 -2.19 -18.17
CA SER A 170 3.94 -2.68 -18.84
C SER A 170 3.44 -4.05 -18.38
N ASP A 171 4.32 -4.88 -17.82
CA ASP A 171 4.00 -6.22 -17.31
C ASP A 171 3.58 -6.22 -15.82
N ILE A 172 3.05 -5.11 -15.30
CA ILE A 172 2.83 -4.93 -13.85
C ILE A 172 2.00 -6.06 -13.22
N GLU A 173 0.92 -6.50 -13.85
CA GLU A 173 0.05 -7.56 -13.33
C GLU A 173 0.82 -8.88 -13.11
N GLN A 174 1.55 -9.34 -14.13
CA GLN A 174 2.36 -10.56 -14.07
C GLN A 174 3.53 -10.44 -13.08
N ARG A 175 4.10 -9.23 -12.95
CA ARG A 175 5.14 -8.92 -11.97
C ARG A 175 4.59 -8.99 -10.55
N LEU A 176 3.40 -8.44 -10.30
CA LEU A 176 2.71 -8.49 -9.01
C LEU A 176 2.28 -9.91 -8.67
N GLU A 177 1.82 -10.71 -9.63
CA GLU A 177 1.53 -12.12 -9.41
C GLU A 177 2.79 -12.90 -8.99
N THR A 178 3.90 -12.69 -9.70
CA THR A 178 5.19 -13.29 -9.34
C THR A 178 5.63 -12.83 -7.95
N ALA A 179 5.48 -11.54 -7.66
CA ALA A 179 5.78 -10.97 -6.36
C ALA A 179 4.96 -11.61 -5.26
N TRP A 180 3.68 -11.82 -5.49
CA TRP A 180 2.75 -12.41 -4.54
C TRP A 180 3.12 -13.84 -4.18
N VAL A 181 3.40 -14.67 -5.19
CA VAL A 181 3.83 -16.06 -4.99
C VAL A 181 5.10 -16.15 -4.13
N ILE A 182 6.09 -15.30 -4.42
CA ILE A 182 7.34 -15.27 -3.65
C ILE A 182 7.12 -14.73 -2.24
N THR A 183 6.28 -13.71 -2.10
CA THR A 183 5.97 -13.08 -0.81
C THR A 183 5.24 -14.04 0.12
N LYS A 184 4.20 -14.75 -0.34
CA LYS A 184 3.51 -15.80 0.45
C LYS A 184 4.48 -16.86 0.94
N LYS A 185 5.43 -17.26 0.09
CA LYS A 185 6.41 -18.29 0.45
C LYS A 185 7.39 -17.81 1.52
N LYS A 186 7.83 -16.54 1.44
CA LYS A 186 8.79 -15.95 2.40
C LYS A 186 8.11 -15.56 3.72
N PHE A 187 6.84 -15.16 3.67
CA PHE A 187 6.05 -14.71 4.81
C PHE A 187 4.74 -15.51 4.89
N PRO A 188 4.75 -16.73 5.47
CA PRO A 188 3.58 -17.61 5.49
C PRO A 188 2.34 -17.03 6.19
N LEU A 189 2.52 -16.08 7.12
CA LEU A 189 1.40 -15.36 7.75
C LEU A 189 0.58 -14.56 6.74
N LEU A 190 1.14 -14.21 5.57
CA LEU A 190 0.42 -13.58 4.47
C LEU A 190 -0.42 -14.57 3.65
N ALA A 191 -0.26 -15.88 3.84
CA ALA A 191 -1.02 -16.87 3.10
C ALA A 191 -2.52 -16.84 3.42
N TYR A 192 -2.91 -16.29 4.59
CA TYR A 192 -4.31 -16.06 4.97
C TYR A 192 -5.00 -14.98 4.14
N GLN A 193 -4.25 -14.15 3.41
CA GLN A 193 -4.85 -13.29 2.41
C GLN A 193 -5.08 -14.07 1.11
N GLU A 194 -6.34 -14.14 0.70
CA GLU A 194 -6.75 -14.92 -0.46
C GLU A 194 -6.23 -14.29 -1.76
N ASN A 195 -6.32 -12.95 -1.87
CA ASN A 195 -6.14 -12.26 -3.14
C ASN A 195 -4.75 -11.62 -3.31
N ALA A 196 -4.21 -11.73 -4.52
CA ALA A 196 -3.01 -11.02 -4.92
C ALA A 196 -3.27 -9.51 -4.99
N PRO A 197 -2.32 -8.66 -4.55
CA PRO A 197 -2.37 -7.23 -4.83
C PRO A 197 -2.47 -6.99 -6.33
N LYS A 198 -3.40 -6.13 -6.74
CA LYS A 198 -3.63 -5.77 -8.15
C LYS A 198 -2.83 -4.53 -8.54
N GLU A 199 -2.51 -3.70 -7.57
CA GLU A 199 -1.73 -2.49 -7.76
C GLU A 199 -0.44 -2.52 -6.94
N LYS A 200 0.56 -1.79 -7.43
CA LYS A 200 1.85 -1.60 -6.72
C LYS A 200 1.65 -1.07 -5.31
N GLU A 201 0.77 -0.10 -5.13
CA GLU A 201 0.54 0.53 -3.83
C GLU A 201 -0.08 -0.45 -2.82
N GLU A 202 -1.00 -1.31 -3.26
CA GLU A 202 -1.56 -2.39 -2.44
C GLU A 202 -0.48 -3.37 -1.97
N PHE A 203 0.44 -3.73 -2.85
CA PHE A 203 1.57 -4.60 -2.50
C PHE A 203 2.48 -3.95 -1.45
N ILE A 204 2.72 -2.64 -1.55
CA ILE A 204 3.56 -1.94 -0.56
C ILE A 204 2.85 -1.84 0.80
N ILE A 205 1.57 -1.46 0.81
CA ILE A 205 0.72 -1.42 2.02
C ILE A 205 0.71 -2.79 2.70
N LEU A 206 0.63 -3.87 1.91
CA LEU A 206 0.67 -5.23 2.43
C LEU A 206 1.95 -5.52 3.21
N LEU A 207 3.11 -5.24 2.61
CA LEU A 207 4.40 -5.49 3.26
C LEU A 207 4.56 -4.66 4.54
N GLU A 208 4.03 -3.44 4.55
CA GLU A 208 4.06 -2.54 5.71
C GLU A 208 3.14 -2.98 6.83
N THR A 209 2.00 -3.58 6.50
CA THR A 209 1.07 -4.12 7.50
C THR A 209 1.68 -5.28 8.28
N GLN A 210 2.65 -5.98 7.69
CA GLN A 210 3.39 -7.05 8.36
C GLN A 210 4.68 -6.57 9.03
N SER A 211 4.90 -5.25 9.11
CA SER A 211 6.11 -4.65 9.68
C SER A 211 7.41 -5.20 9.08
N ILE A 212 7.40 -5.56 7.78
CA ILE A 212 8.58 -6.08 7.10
C ILE A 212 9.61 -4.95 6.95
N THR A 213 10.84 -5.21 7.38
CA THR A 213 11.92 -4.21 7.40
C THR A 213 12.34 -3.81 5.99
N THR A 214 12.96 -2.63 5.83
CA THR A 214 13.48 -2.18 4.53
C THR A 214 14.50 -3.16 3.95
N SER A 215 15.39 -3.73 4.78
CA SER A 215 16.36 -4.74 4.36
C SER A 215 15.66 -6.01 3.84
N ASP A 216 14.61 -6.47 4.52
CA ASP A 216 13.83 -7.62 4.06
C ASP A 216 13.07 -7.37 2.77
N LYS A 217 12.54 -6.14 2.60
CA LYS A 217 11.92 -5.68 1.36
C LYS A 217 12.93 -5.70 0.21
N ILE A 218 14.17 -5.25 0.42
CA ILE A 218 15.23 -5.31 -0.61
C ILE A 218 15.50 -6.77 -1.02
N LEU A 219 15.75 -7.66 -0.06
CA LEU A 219 16.01 -9.08 -0.32
C LEU A 219 14.82 -9.78 -1.00
N LEU A 220 13.60 -9.40 -0.61
CA LEU A 220 12.38 -9.88 -1.25
C LEU A 220 12.34 -9.42 -2.71
N MET A 221 12.56 -8.14 -2.99
CA MET A 221 12.57 -7.60 -4.35
C MET A 221 13.63 -8.25 -5.24
N GLU A 222 14.81 -8.55 -4.73
CA GLU A 222 15.84 -9.30 -5.46
C GLU A 222 15.36 -10.71 -5.83
N SER A 223 14.74 -11.41 -4.87
CA SER A 223 14.18 -12.75 -5.09
C SER A 223 13.07 -12.74 -6.14
N ILE A 224 12.21 -11.72 -6.11
CA ILE A 224 11.14 -11.52 -7.09
C ILE A 224 11.72 -11.28 -8.49
N LYS A 225 12.65 -10.32 -8.63
CA LYS A 225 13.30 -10.00 -9.91
C LYS A 225 14.02 -11.21 -10.51
N LYS A 226 14.71 -11.99 -9.68
CA LYS A 226 15.37 -13.24 -10.08
C LYS A 226 14.36 -14.26 -10.59
N ARG A 227 13.28 -14.49 -9.84
CA ARG A 227 12.23 -15.43 -10.26
C ARG A 227 11.55 -14.99 -11.56
N TRP A 228 11.24 -13.71 -11.67
CA TRP A 228 10.66 -13.13 -12.88
C TRP A 228 11.52 -13.39 -14.11
N SER A 229 12.82 -13.11 -14.02
CA SER A 229 13.76 -13.31 -15.12
C SER A 229 13.83 -14.79 -15.53
N GLN A 230 13.83 -15.70 -14.55
CA GLN A 230 13.75 -17.14 -14.81
C GLN A 230 12.43 -17.54 -15.49
N ASN A 231 11.29 -17.01 -15.05
CA ASN A 231 9.99 -17.28 -15.64
C ASN A 231 9.93 -16.81 -17.10
N LYS A 232 10.38 -15.58 -17.39
CA LYS A 232 10.46 -15.06 -18.77
C LYS A 232 11.40 -15.88 -19.64
N TYR A 233 12.55 -16.32 -19.10
CA TYR A 233 13.46 -17.21 -19.82
C TYR A 233 12.81 -18.56 -20.15
N ARG A 234 12.16 -19.19 -19.16
CA ARG A 234 11.46 -20.47 -19.36
C ARG A 234 10.30 -20.35 -20.35
N ALA A 235 9.55 -19.25 -20.31
CA ALA A 235 8.47 -19.00 -21.27
C ALA A 235 8.99 -18.91 -22.72
N LYS A 236 10.19 -18.37 -22.94
CA LYS A 236 10.86 -18.37 -24.26
C LYS A 236 11.32 -19.77 -24.72
N LEU A 237 11.45 -20.71 -23.78
CA LEU A 237 11.82 -22.10 -24.06
C LEU A 237 10.59 -23.00 -24.23
N THR A 238 9.37 -22.50 -24.12
CA THR A 238 8.17 -23.31 -24.41
C THR A 238 8.24 -23.80 -25.86
N GLY A 239 8.22 -25.13 -26.05
CA GLY A 239 8.43 -25.77 -27.36
C GLY A 239 9.90 -26.09 -27.71
N LYS A 240 10.86 -25.61 -26.92
CA LYS A 240 12.30 -25.89 -27.09
C LYS A 240 12.81 -26.75 -25.94
N LYS A 241 13.27 -27.97 -26.23
CA LYS A 241 13.93 -28.83 -25.24
C LYS A 241 15.44 -28.77 -25.46
N GLN A 242 16.19 -28.51 -24.38
CA GLN A 242 17.64 -28.61 -24.42
C GLN A 242 18.03 -30.09 -24.42
N TYR A 243 18.76 -30.51 -25.45
CA TYR A 243 19.40 -31.81 -25.52
C TYR A 243 20.92 -31.63 -25.41
N ASN A 244 21.54 -32.33 -24.46
CA ASN A 244 22.98 -32.35 -24.33
C ASN A 244 23.53 -33.53 -25.15
N PHE A 245 24.26 -33.23 -26.21
CA PHE A 245 24.88 -34.24 -27.06
C PHE A 245 26.37 -34.36 -26.76
N ILE A 246 26.87 -35.59 -26.67
CA ILE A 246 28.29 -35.86 -26.71
C ILE A 246 28.66 -36.09 -28.17
N LEU A 247 29.40 -35.15 -28.76
CA LEU A 247 29.86 -35.20 -30.14
C LEU A 247 31.38 -35.36 -30.17
N SER A 248 31.91 -36.10 -31.15
CA SER A 248 33.35 -36.13 -31.39
C SER A 248 33.87 -34.75 -31.79
N GLU A 249 35.13 -34.43 -31.50
CA GLU A 249 35.77 -33.17 -31.94
C GLU A 249 35.65 -32.96 -33.46
N LYS A 250 35.75 -34.05 -34.24
CA LYS A 250 35.55 -34.01 -35.69
C LYS A 250 34.14 -33.57 -36.07
N ALA A 251 33.12 -34.02 -35.35
CA ALA A 251 31.73 -33.62 -35.60
C ALA A 251 31.49 -32.16 -35.20
N ILE A 252 32.06 -31.71 -34.09
CA ILE A 252 32.00 -30.30 -33.66
C ILE A 252 32.65 -29.39 -34.72
N ASN A 253 33.85 -29.72 -35.19
CA ASN A 253 34.53 -28.94 -36.24
C ASN A 253 33.75 -28.91 -37.57
N ARG A 254 33.00 -29.96 -37.89
CA ARG A 254 32.11 -29.95 -39.07
C ARG A 254 30.91 -29.04 -38.86
N LEU A 255 30.31 -29.09 -37.68
CA LEU A 255 29.18 -28.24 -37.32
C LEU A 255 29.57 -26.76 -37.35
N ASP A 256 30.77 -26.42 -36.87
CA ASP A 256 31.30 -25.05 -36.86
C ASP A 256 31.51 -24.53 -38.28
N LYS A 257 32.15 -25.33 -39.15
CA LYS A 257 32.32 -24.98 -40.57
C LYS A 257 30.99 -24.79 -41.29
N LEU A 258 29.95 -25.57 -40.96
CA LEU A 258 28.63 -25.42 -41.55
C LEU A 258 27.92 -24.17 -41.05
N ALA A 259 28.00 -23.89 -39.75
CA ALA A 259 27.48 -22.68 -39.14
C ALA A 259 28.11 -21.42 -39.77
N ASP A 260 29.43 -21.38 -39.87
CA ASP A 260 30.17 -20.25 -40.45
C ASP A 260 29.87 -20.08 -41.94
N LYS A 261 29.80 -21.20 -42.69
CA LYS A 261 29.56 -21.15 -44.14
C LYS A 261 28.20 -20.55 -44.51
N TYR A 262 27.18 -20.79 -43.68
CA TYR A 262 25.80 -20.37 -43.96
C TYR A 262 25.31 -19.22 -43.07
N ASP A 263 26.19 -18.66 -42.22
CA ASP A 263 25.86 -17.61 -41.24
C ASP A 263 24.68 -18.00 -40.33
N LEU A 264 24.72 -19.23 -39.81
CA LEU A 264 23.68 -19.81 -38.96
C LEU A 264 24.23 -20.19 -37.59
N ARG A 265 23.38 -20.20 -36.56
CA ARG A 265 23.76 -20.79 -35.27
C ARG A 265 23.86 -22.30 -35.42
N LYS A 266 24.79 -22.91 -34.65
CA LYS A 266 24.98 -24.37 -34.62
C LYS A 266 23.68 -25.15 -34.40
N THR A 267 22.76 -24.62 -33.57
CA THR A 267 21.45 -25.23 -33.32
C THR A 267 20.54 -25.19 -34.56
N GLU A 268 20.59 -24.12 -35.35
CA GLU A 268 19.79 -23.98 -36.57
C GLU A 268 20.29 -24.94 -37.66
N VAL A 269 21.61 -25.10 -37.77
CA VAL A 269 22.20 -26.11 -38.65
C VAL A 269 21.71 -27.52 -38.27
N LEU A 270 21.71 -27.87 -36.98
CA LEU A 270 21.21 -29.17 -36.52
C LEU A 270 19.72 -29.34 -36.82
N GLU A 271 18.88 -28.33 -36.57
CA GLU A 271 17.45 -28.39 -36.87
C GLU A 271 17.19 -28.60 -38.37
N ILE A 272 17.87 -27.86 -39.24
CA ILE A 272 17.75 -28.01 -40.70
C ILE A 272 18.18 -29.41 -41.14
N LEU A 273 19.31 -29.92 -40.64
CA LEU A 273 19.80 -31.24 -41.02
C LEU A 273 18.87 -32.36 -40.55
N LEU A 274 18.31 -32.25 -39.35
CA LEU A 274 17.33 -33.20 -38.83
C LEU A 274 16.04 -33.17 -39.66
N GLN A 275 15.52 -31.98 -39.94
CA GLN A 275 14.32 -31.81 -40.76
C GLN A 275 14.52 -32.37 -42.17
N MET A 276 15.63 -32.02 -42.83
CA MET A 276 15.91 -32.50 -44.18
C MET A 276 16.03 -34.02 -44.24
N GLU A 277 16.64 -34.64 -43.22
CA GLU A 277 16.77 -36.08 -43.17
C GLU A 277 15.45 -36.78 -42.84
N GLU A 278 14.59 -36.19 -41.99
CA GLU A 278 13.25 -36.71 -41.72
C GLU A 278 12.35 -36.64 -42.96
N GLU A 279 12.37 -35.50 -43.69
CA GLU A 279 11.53 -35.28 -44.87
C GLU A 279 12.01 -36.06 -46.10
N LYS A 280 13.33 -36.14 -46.31
CA LYS A 280 13.90 -36.71 -47.55
C LYS A 280 14.47 -38.11 -47.35
N GLY A 281 14.96 -38.46 -46.16
CA GLY A 281 15.47 -39.79 -45.83
C GLY A 281 16.63 -40.28 -46.70
N ILE A 282 17.53 -39.39 -47.13
CA ILE A 282 18.58 -39.73 -48.12
C ILE A 282 19.87 -40.16 -47.44
N TYR A 283 20.35 -39.38 -46.46
CA TYR A 283 21.75 -39.44 -46.05
C TYR A 283 22.03 -40.55 -45.03
N ILE A 284 21.10 -40.85 -44.12
CA ILE A 284 21.28 -41.94 -43.15
C ILE A 284 21.23 -43.32 -43.83
N PRO A 285 20.25 -43.62 -44.73
CA PRO A 285 20.23 -44.90 -45.44
C PRO A 285 21.44 -45.13 -46.32
N GLU A 286 21.88 -44.11 -47.08
CA GLU A 286 23.08 -44.18 -47.92
C GLU A 286 24.31 -44.51 -47.07
N ARG A 287 24.49 -43.81 -45.94
CA ARG A 287 25.60 -44.05 -45.03
C ARG A 287 25.55 -45.46 -44.44
N LYS A 288 24.38 -45.95 -44.04
CA LYS A 288 24.20 -47.33 -43.53
C LYS A 288 24.52 -48.38 -44.58
N ALA A 289 24.15 -48.17 -45.84
CA ALA A 289 24.46 -49.09 -46.94
C ALA A 289 25.98 -49.18 -47.17
N LEU A 290 26.68 -48.05 -47.18
CA LEU A 290 28.13 -48.00 -47.34
C LEU A 290 28.88 -48.69 -46.20
N THR A 291 28.37 -48.60 -44.97
CA THR A 291 29.03 -49.20 -43.80
C THR A 291 28.80 -50.71 -43.71
N LYS A 292 27.81 -51.27 -44.44
CA LYS A 292 27.58 -52.72 -44.55
C LYS A 292 28.44 -53.41 -45.62
N LEU A 293 29.11 -52.62 -46.48
CA LEU A 293 29.99 -53.10 -47.56
C LEU A 293 31.48 -53.11 -47.17
N THR A 294 31.79 -52.77 -45.91
CA THR A 294 33.11 -52.82 -45.27
C THR A 294 33.05 -53.72 -44.06
#